data_AF-A0A366EJY4-F1
#
_entry.id   AF-A0A366EJY4-F1
#
_cell.length_a   1.000
_cell.length_b   1.000
_cell.length_c   1.000
_cell.angle_alpha   90.00
_cell.angle_beta   90.00
_cell.angle_gamma   90.00
#
_symmetry.space_group_name_H-M   'P 1'
#
loop_
_entity.id
_entity.type
_entity.pdbx_description
1 polymer ?
#
loop_
_entity_poly.entity_id
_entity_poly.type
_entity_poly.pdbx_seq_one_letter_code
_entity_poly.pdbx_strand_id
1 'polypeptide(L)'
;MKKISTGLFVILLIFCFSVSPSLAAGPFDHPTIKEELHSLSKKQSSTTLDNSTFTRLKERMKGLKKSDEMRLMGEVYEQEPNDYPYQADYIRLDDIVLGTFWWAEDLDFYSLDIDETQDTYIYGTTLTTLNDLGYLLFTPEGEPVYPDEWLEDGRDKLQIYYSLPPGSYYLAATDLNMFGGEGVYGLTAFTGEETVDNVYRIYGKDRHETAIEISKAGWPDGAETVVLARDTTFPDALAGAPFAYQQDAPILLNPKDSLNGKVKDRIKELGAKKVVILGGEGAISAKVAKELKNNGLEVRRIGGKTRYETAAKLAKELGYYDKAIIAYGGNFPDALSIAPYAASNGIPILLSPANELANETKEALKSVTDTIIVGGKSAISDGVQKQLAKTNPVRISGKDRYETSVNIATQLEMPGDIITVATGQNFADALTGSVLAAKYYEPIILVEKNKVPDPVRKYISDNGTWYYTVLGGEGAVSQKVVEELSGL
;
A
#
# COMPACT_ATOMS: atom_id res chain seq x y z
N MET A 1 5.45 -64.23 -53.31
CA MET A 1 4.13 -63.64 -53.62
C MET A 1 3.38 -63.43 -52.30
N LYS A 2 2.82 -62.22 -52.11
CA LYS A 2 1.71 -61.72 -51.23
C LYS A 2 0.96 -62.74 -50.33
N LYS A 3 0.37 -62.47 -49.15
CA LYS A 3 -0.06 -61.30 -48.32
C LYS A 3 -0.50 -61.89 -46.92
N ILE A 4 -0.24 -61.26 -45.75
CA ILE A 4 -1.11 -60.39 -44.88
C ILE A 4 -2.44 -61.06 -44.42
N SER A 5 -3.00 -61.02 -43.20
CA SER A 5 -2.89 -60.33 -41.87
C SER A 5 -3.15 -61.39 -40.75
N THR A 6 -3.10 -61.21 -39.42
CA THR A 6 -3.84 -60.30 -38.52
C THR A 6 -3.30 -60.49 -37.07
N GLY A 7 -3.22 -59.43 -36.24
CA GLY A 7 -2.92 -59.50 -34.80
C GLY A 7 -2.97 -58.09 -34.18
N LEU A 8 -4.08 -57.72 -33.54
CA LEU A 8 -4.34 -57.75 -32.09
C LEU A 8 -3.83 -56.49 -31.36
N PHE A 9 -4.74 -55.54 -31.08
CA PHE A 9 -4.61 -54.58 -30.00
C PHE A 9 -5.99 -54.45 -29.32
N VAL A 10 -6.01 -54.70 -28.01
CA VAL A 10 -7.19 -54.64 -27.15
C VAL A 10 -7.38 -53.19 -26.69
N ILE A 11 -8.54 -52.60 -26.98
CA ILE A 11 -9.02 -51.35 -26.40
C ILE A 11 -10.11 -51.73 -25.39
N LEU A 12 -9.90 -51.42 -24.12
CA LEU A 12 -10.89 -51.58 -23.06
C LEU A 12 -11.74 -50.30 -23.01
N LEU A 13 -12.98 -50.39 -23.49
CA LEU A 13 -14.03 -49.39 -23.32
C LEU A 13 -14.52 -49.41 -21.86
N ILE A 14 -14.26 -48.34 -21.11
CA ILE A 14 -14.95 -48.07 -19.85
C ILE A 14 -16.22 -47.29 -20.17
N PHE A 15 -17.37 -47.85 -19.80
CA PHE A 15 -18.69 -47.26 -19.95
C PHE A 15 -18.80 -45.96 -19.13
N CYS A 16 -19.12 -44.85 -19.80
CA CYS A 16 -19.70 -43.68 -19.15
C CYS A 16 -21.06 -44.05 -18.57
N PHE A 17 -21.18 -44.09 -17.24
CA PHE A 17 -22.47 -43.88 -16.60
C PHE A 17 -22.72 -42.37 -16.53
N SER A 18 -23.63 -41.90 -17.38
CA SER A 18 -24.28 -40.60 -17.24
C SER A 18 -25.11 -40.63 -15.96
N VAL A 19 -24.60 -40.01 -14.88
CA VAL A 19 -25.44 -39.60 -13.77
C VAL A 19 -26.18 -38.35 -14.22
N SER A 20 -27.51 -38.43 -14.25
CA SER A 20 -28.42 -37.32 -14.55
C SER A 20 -28.14 -36.14 -13.60
N PRO A 21 -27.97 -34.89 -14.09
CA PRO A 21 -27.70 -33.72 -13.24
C PRO A 21 -28.96 -33.20 -12.53
N SER A 22 -29.91 -34.06 -12.17
CA SER A 22 -31.20 -33.65 -11.59
C SER A 22 -31.37 -34.04 -10.11
N LEU A 23 -30.27 -34.21 -9.38
CA LEU A 23 -30.25 -34.59 -7.96
C LEU A 23 -29.19 -33.83 -7.14
N ALA A 24 -28.73 -32.70 -7.65
CA ALA A 24 -27.72 -31.84 -7.00
C ALA A 24 -28.24 -30.42 -6.70
N ALA A 25 -29.56 -30.20 -6.71
CA ALA A 25 -30.14 -29.01 -6.07
C ALA A 25 -30.10 -29.24 -4.56
N GLY A 26 -28.90 -29.12 -3.99
CA GLY A 26 -28.74 -28.86 -2.56
C GLY A 26 -29.33 -27.48 -2.23
N PRO A 27 -29.22 -27.05 -0.97
CA PRO A 27 -29.78 -25.78 -0.51
C PRO A 27 -29.30 -24.52 -1.28
N PHE A 28 -28.28 -24.66 -2.12
CA PHE A 28 -27.71 -23.60 -2.96
C PHE A 28 -28.05 -23.83 -4.45
N ASP A 29 -29.31 -23.61 -4.82
CA ASP A 29 -29.77 -23.68 -6.20
C ASP A 29 -29.39 -22.40 -6.97
N HIS A 30 -28.47 -22.51 -7.93
CA HIS A 30 -27.90 -21.39 -8.71
C HIS A 30 -28.96 -20.43 -9.31
N PRO A 31 -30.02 -20.92 -10.00
CA PRO A 31 -31.09 -20.06 -10.49
C PRO A 31 -31.81 -19.29 -9.38
N THR A 32 -32.11 -19.95 -8.26
CA THR A 32 -32.78 -19.34 -7.11
C THR A 32 -31.90 -18.25 -6.47
N ILE A 33 -30.61 -18.54 -6.27
CA ILE A 33 -29.64 -17.57 -5.72
C ILE A 33 -29.54 -16.33 -6.61
N LYS A 34 -29.47 -16.52 -7.93
CA LYS A 34 -29.42 -15.40 -8.87
C LYS A 34 -30.71 -14.60 -8.88
N GLU A 35 -31.87 -15.24 -8.86
CA GLU A 35 -33.16 -14.54 -8.76
C GLU A 35 -33.21 -13.69 -7.49
N GLU A 36 -32.72 -14.21 -6.37
CA GLU A 36 -32.62 -13.49 -5.10
C GLU A 36 -31.70 -12.28 -5.21
N LEU A 37 -30.47 -12.46 -5.70
CA LEU A 37 -29.49 -11.39 -5.95
C LEU A 37 -30.04 -10.30 -6.88
N HIS A 38 -30.69 -10.69 -7.98
CA HIS A 38 -31.35 -9.77 -8.91
C HIS A 38 -32.55 -9.02 -8.30
N SER A 39 -33.26 -9.64 -7.36
CA SER A 39 -34.38 -8.99 -6.68
C SER A 39 -33.89 -7.86 -5.76
N LEU A 40 -32.74 -8.08 -5.13
CA LEU A 40 -32.07 -7.13 -4.24
C LEU A 40 -31.33 -6.03 -5.01
N SER A 41 -30.81 -6.34 -6.20
CA SER A 41 -30.07 -5.37 -7.01
C SER A 41 -30.90 -4.15 -7.42
N LYS A 42 -32.24 -4.26 -7.54
CA LYS A 42 -33.10 -3.09 -7.77
C LYS A 42 -33.07 -2.05 -6.63
N LYS A 43 -32.59 -2.44 -5.45
CA LYS A 43 -32.30 -1.53 -4.32
C LYS A 43 -30.82 -1.09 -4.30
N GLN A 44 -29.92 -1.86 -4.93
CA GLN A 44 -28.48 -1.58 -5.02
C GLN A 44 -28.13 -0.71 -6.25
N SER A 45 -28.96 -0.71 -7.29
CA SER A 45 -28.72 -0.07 -8.59
C SER A 45 -29.12 1.41 -8.59
N SER A 46 -28.45 2.21 -7.77
CA SER A 46 -28.18 3.58 -8.17
C SER A 46 -26.70 3.82 -7.97
N THR A 47 -25.91 3.56 -9.02
CA THR A 47 -24.97 4.54 -9.60
C THR A 47 -23.95 3.94 -10.56
N THR A 48 -23.77 4.64 -11.69
CA THR A 48 -22.63 4.49 -12.56
C THR A 48 -21.44 5.22 -11.91
N LEU A 49 -20.50 4.46 -11.35
CA LEU A 49 -19.32 4.95 -10.65
C LEU A 49 -18.41 5.83 -11.53
N ASP A 50 -18.08 7.04 -11.05
CA ASP A 50 -16.89 7.78 -11.48
C ASP A 50 -15.66 7.20 -10.78
N ASN A 51 -14.70 6.81 -11.60
CA ASN A 51 -13.91 5.60 -11.45
C ASN A 51 -12.45 5.94 -11.07
N SER A 52 -12.22 6.78 -10.06
CA SER A 52 -10.88 7.28 -9.76
C SER A 52 -10.09 6.42 -8.77
N THR A 53 -10.71 5.94 -7.68
CA THR A 53 -10.02 5.17 -6.63
C THR A 53 -9.60 3.79 -7.12
N PHE A 54 -10.47 3.11 -7.88
CA PHE A 54 -10.15 1.77 -8.37
C PHE A 54 -9.23 1.76 -9.60
N THR A 55 -9.35 2.72 -10.52
CA THR A 55 -8.39 2.90 -11.61
C THR A 55 -6.96 3.14 -11.08
N ARG A 56 -6.82 3.83 -9.94
CA ARG A 56 -5.54 4.01 -9.23
C ARG A 56 -5.02 2.72 -8.60
N LEU A 57 -5.89 1.88 -8.03
CA LEU A 57 -5.55 0.52 -7.56
C LEU A 57 -5.15 -0.42 -8.72
N LYS A 58 -5.75 -0.28 -9.90
CA LYS A 58 -5.39 -1.05 -11.10
C LYS A 58 -4.00 -0.69 -11.64
N GLU A 59 -3.61 0.58 -11.62
CA GLU A 59 -2.22 0.99 -11.93
C GLU A 59 -1.21 0.46 -10.89
N ARG A 60 -1.61 0.41 -9.61
CA ARG A 60 -0.84 -0.23 -8.51
C ARG A 60 -0.61 -1.74 -8.76
N MET A 61 -1.53 -2.45 -9.41
CA MET A 61 -1.39 -3.89 -9.69
C MET A 61 -0.57 -4.23 -10.94
N LYS A 62 -0.47 -3.35 -11.94
CA LYS A 62 0.32 -3.60 -13.18
C LYS A 62 1.83 -3.73 -12.94
N GLY A 63 2.34 -3.23 -11.81
CA GLY A 63 3.76 -3.26 -11.44
C GLY A 63 4.20 -4.49 -10.64
N LEU A 64 3.27 -5.30 -10.15
CA LEU A 64 3.56 -6.46 -9.32
C LEU A 64 3.86 -7.67 -10.21
N LYS A 65 5.12 -8.14 -10.18
CA LYS A 65 5.50 -9.37 -10.89
C LYS A 65 4.84 -10.57 -10.21
N LYS A 66 4.50 -11.58 -11.03
CA LYS A 66 3.80 -12.84 -10.73
C LYS A 66 4.56 -13.81 -9.78
N SER A 67 5.47 -13.30 -8.96
CA SER A 67 6.22 -14.04 -7.96
C SER A 67 6.52 -13.06 -6.84
N ASP A 68 5.80 -13.21 -5.73
CA ASP A 68 6.28 -13.09 -4.35
C ASP A 68 5.07 -12.79 -3.45
N GLU A 69 4.73 -13.80 -2.65
CA GLU A 69 3.67 -13.81 -1.64
C GLU A 69 3.86 -12.64 -0.67
N MET A 70 2.97 -11.63 -0.73
CA MET A 70 3.04 -10.44 0.12
C MET A 70 1.73 -10.27 0.90
N ARG A 71 1.74 -10.67 2.18
CA ARG A 71 0.62 -10.58 3.12
C ARG A 71 0.67 -9.23 3.86
N LEU A 72 -0.10 -8.24 3.41
CA LEU A 72 -0.36 -7.00 4.16
C LEU A 72 -1.84 -6.64 3.99
N MET A 73 -2.66 -7.10 4.93
CA MET A 73 -4.12 -7.33 4.83
C MET A 73 -4.44 -8.32 3.70
N GLY A 74 -5.11 -9.43 4.01
CA GLY A 74 -5.12 -10.62 3.15
C GLY A 74 -5.82 -10.37 1.83
N GLU A 75 -5.09 -9.90 0.82
CA GLU A 75 -5.54 -9.96 -0.56
C GLU A 75 -5.75 -11.43 -0.92
N VAL A 76 -7.02 -11.83 -1.01
CA VAL A 76 -7.41 -13.16 -1.49
C VAL A 76 -7.76 -12.98 -2.95
N TYR A 77 -6.89 -13.48 -3.82
CA TYR A 77 -7.29 -13.70 -5.20
C TYR A 77 -8.19 -14.93 -5.21
N GLU A 78 -9.33 -14.77 -5.85
CA GLU A 78 -10.21 -15.87 -6.19
C GLU A 78 -9.43 -17.04 -6.80
N GLN A 79 -9.74 -18.24 -6.32
CA GLN A 79 -9.23 -19.49 -6.85
C GLN A 79 -10.36 -20.29 -7.49
N GLU A 80 -10.37 -20.25 -8.82
CA GLU A 80 -11.29 -21.07 -9.60
C GLU A 80 -10.97 -22.57 -9.55
N PRO A 81 -11.98 -23.45 -9.52
CA PRO A 81 -13.42 -23.14 -9.48
C PRO A 81 -13.91 -22.85 -8.05
N ASN A 82 -14.69 -21.78 -7.85
CA ASN A 82 -15.38 -21.48 -6.58
C ASN A 82 -16.91 -21.33 -6.74
N ASP A 83 -17.46 -21.93 -7.80
CA ASP A 83 -18.87 -21.92 -8.22
C ASP A 83 -19.89 -22.45 -7.19
N TYR A 84 -19.43 -23.08 -6.11
CA TYR A 84 -20.29 -23.74 -5.13
C TYR A 84 -19.73 -23.59 -3.71
N PRO A 85 -20.58 -23.64 -2.66
CA PRO A 85 -20.13 -23.50 -1.26
C PRO A 85 -19.04 -24.47 -0.82
N TYR A 86 -19.00 -25.70 -1.36
CA TYR A 86 -17.96 -26.68 -1.01
C TYR A 86 -16.61 -26.39 -1.68
N GLN A 87 -16.58 -25.43 -2.60
CA GLN A 87 -15.40 -24.91 -3.29
C GLN A 87 -15.07 -23.48 -2.83
N ALA A 88 -15.83 -22.93 -1.89
CA ALA A 88 -15.73 -21.55 -1.51
C ALA A 88 -14.34 -21.20 -0.97
N ASP A 89 -13.79 -20.09 -1.45
CA ASP A 89 -12.55 -19.55 -0.92
C ASP A 89 -12.77 -19.01 0.49
N TYR A 90 -11.89 -19.37 1.42
CA TYR A 90 -11.98 -18.86 2.78
C TYR A 90 -11.44 -17.43 2.86
N ILE A 91 -12.26 -16.53 3.39
CA ILE A 91 -11.92 -15.12 3.62
C ILE A 91 -12.06 -14.80 5.11
N ARG A 92 -11.11 -14.04 5.64
CA ARG A 92 -11.23 -13.47 6.98
C ARG A 92 -11.95 -12.14 6.92
N LEU A 93 -12.48 -11.71 8.05
CA LEU A 93 -12.89 -10.32 8.20
C LEU A 93 -11.67 -9.42 7.95
N ASP A 94 -11.92 -8.29 7.29
CA ASP A 94 -10.96 -7.33 6.75
C ASP A 94 -10.11 -7.81 5.56
N ASP A 95 -10.31 -9.04 5.06
CA ASP A 95 -9.70 -9.46 3.79
C ASP A 95 -10.36 -8.70 2.63
N ILE A 96 -9.55 -8.39 1.61
CA ILE A 96 -10.02 -7.83 0.34
C ILE A 96 -9.90 -8.93 -0.70
N VAL A 97 -11.05 -9.32 -1.23
CA VAL A 97 -11.18 -10.31 -2.29
C VAL A 97 -11.12 -9.60 -3.64
N LEU A 98 -10.36 -10.17 -4.57
CA LEU A 98 -10.40 -9.79 -5.98
C LEU A 98 -10.78 -11.01 -6.82
N GLY A 99 -11.91 -10.91 -7.51
CA GLY A 99 -12.44 -11.98 -8.37
C GLY A 99 -12.80 -11.50 -9.78
N THR A 100 -13.16 -12.43 -10.65
CA THR A 100 -13.52 -12.21 -12.05
C THR A 100 -14.63 -13.16 -12.48
N PHE A 101 -15.67 -12.64 -13.13
CA PHE A 101 -16.72 -13.48 -13.70
C PHE A 101 -16.32 -14.00 -15.09
N TRP A 102 -15.72 -15.18 -15.18
CA TRP A 102 -15.21 -15.80 -16.41
C TRP A 102 -16.29 -16.03 -17.47
N TRP A 103 -17.55 -16.24 -17.07
CA TRP A 103 -18.69 -16.36 -17.97
C TRP A 103 -19.95 -15.67 -17.43
N ALA A 104 -20.97 -15.53 -18.28
CA ALA A 104 -22.22 -14.83 -17.99
C ALA A 104 -23.02 -15.40 -16.80
N GLU A 105 -22.73 -16.64 -16.42
CA GLU A 105 -23.42 -17.39 -15.37
C GLU A 105 -22.49 -17.72 -14.20
N ASP A 106 -21.37 -17.01 -14.06
CA ASP A 106 -20.43 -17.24 -12.96
C ASP A 106 -21.05 -16.86 -11.60
N LEU A 107 -20.82 -17.69 -10.59
CA LEU A 107 -21.38 -17.51 -9.25
C LEU A 107 -20.36 -17.92 -8.19
N ASP A 108 -19.69 -16.91 -7.66
CA ASP A 108 -18.50 -17.13 -6.84
C ASP A 108 -18.90 -17.20 -5.38
N PHE A 109 -18.38 -18.20 -4.66
CA PHE A 109 -18.63 -18.38 -3.24
C PHE A 109 -17.38 -18.13 -2.40
N TYR A 110 -17.57 -17.41 -1.31
CA TYR A 110 -16.57 -17.18 -0.27
C TYR A 110 -17.12 -17.64 1.08
N SER A 111 -16.30 -18.32 1.88
CA SER A 111 -16.68 -18.72 3.24
C SER A 111 -16.03 -17.80 4.27
N LEU A 112 -16.79 -17.41 5.28
CA LEU A 112 -16.29 -16.64 6.41
C LEU A 112 -16.87 -17.18 7.73
N ASP A 113 -16.10 -17.05 8.81
CA ASP A 113 -16.50 -17.43 10.16
C ASP A 113 -16.66 -16.20 11.04
N ILE A 114 -17.75 -16.16 11.80
CA ILE A 114 -18.06 -15.16 12.81
C ILE A 114 -17.90 -15.82 14.19
N ASP A 115 -16.93 -15.36 14.97
CA ASP A 115 -16.57 -15.97 16.26
C ASP A 115 -17.51 -15.55 17.40
N GLU A 116 -18.00 -14.31 17.38
CA GLU A 116 -18.94 -13.75 18.34
C GLU A 116 -20.01 -12.90 17.64
N THR A 117 -21.15 -12.66 18.31
CA THR A 117 -22.17 -11.76 17.74
C THR A 117 -21.55 -10.39 17.53
N GLN A 118 -21.47 -9.94 16.28
CA GLN A 118 -20.83 -8.69 15.94
C GLN A 118 -21.45 -8.04 14.71
N ASP A 119 -21.37 -6.72 14.72
CA ASP A 119 -21.79 -5.88 13.62
C ASP A 119 -20.79 -6.02 12.48
N THR A 120 -21.29 -6.45 11.32
CA THR A 120 -20.53 -6.81 10.14
C THR A 120 -21.04 -6.03 8.94
N TYR A 121 -20.11 -5.41 8.24
CA TYR A 121 -20.35 -4.62 7.05
C TYR A 121 -19.76 -5.35 5.85
N ILE A 122 -20.53 -5.49 4.78
CA ILE A 122 -20.04 -6.03 3.52
C ILE A 122 -20.08 -4.94 2.46
N TYR A 123 -18.97 -4.79 1.77
CA TYR A 123 -18.81 -3.86 0.67
C TYR A 123 -18.31 -4.58 -0.58
N GLY A 124 -18.94 -4.29 -1.71
CA GLY A 124 -18.57 -4.83 -3.01
C GLY A 124 -18.58 -3.76 -4.10
N THR A 125 -17.70 -3.92 -5.10
CA THR A 125 -17.61 -2.98 -6.22
C THR A 125 -17.12 -3.67 -7.50
N THR A 126 -17.54 -3.19 -8.68
CA THR A 126 -16.98 -3.64 -9.97
C THR A 126 -15.90 -2.71 -10.48
N LEU A 127 -14.91 -3.29 -11.16
CA LEU A 127 -13.68 -2.62 -11.58
C LEU A 127 -13.71 -2.26 -13.07
N THR A 128 -14.83 -2.59 -13.73
CA THR A 128 -15.14 -2.27 -15.11
C THR A 128 -16.59 -1.81 -15.20
N THR A 129 -16.89 -0.95 -16.18
CA THR A 129 -18.24 -0.37 -16.36
C THR A 129 -19.24 -1.32 -17.03
N LEU A 130 -18.86 -2.58 -17.25
CA LEU A 130 -19.71 -3.57 -17.92
C LEU A 130 -20.54 -4.37 -16.91
N ASN A 131 -19.96 -4.70 -15.75
CA ASN A 131 -20.58 -5.62 -14.80
C ASN A 131 -21.29 -4.84 -13.68
N ASP A 132 -22.44 -5.36 -13.24
CA ASP A 132 -23.18 -4.86 -12.07
C ASP A 132 -23.08 -5.93 -10.98
N LEU A 133 -22.40 -5.65 -9.86
CA LEU A 133 -22.07 -6.66 -8.86
C LEU A 133 -23.25 -6.86 -7.91
N GLY A 134 -23.79 -8.07 -7.89
CA GLY A 134 -24.71 -8.53 -6.86
C GLY A 134 -23.96 -9.41 -5.87
N TYR A 135 -24.17 -9.18 -4.57
CA TYR A 135 -23.64 -10.05 -3.52
C TYR A 135 -24.59 -10.16 -2.32
N LEU A 136 -24.63 -11.34 -1.68
CA LEU A 136 -25.49 -11.65 -0.54
C LEU A 136 -24.89 -12.77 0.32
N LEU A 137 -25.16 -12.72 1.63
CA LEU A 137 -24.82 -13.79 2.56
C LEU A 137 -25.87 -14.91 2.57
N PHE A 138 -25.40 -16.12 2.82
CA PHE A 138 -26.21 -17.32 2.99
C PHE A 138 -25.73 -18.10 4.22
N THR A 139 -26.64 -18.76 4.92
CA THR A 139 -26.29 -19.71 5.97
C THR A 139 -25.74 -21.01 5.37
N PRO A 140 -25.13 -21.92 6.15
CA PRO A 140 -24.68 -23.22 5.65
C PRO A 140 -25.81 -24.10 5.11
N GLU A 141 -27.04 -23.83 5.53
CA GLU A 141 -28.28 -24.44 5.03
C GLU A 141 -28.82 -23.77 3.76
N GLY A 142 -28.09 -22.82 3.17
CA GLY A 142 -28.41 -22.09 1.93
C GLY A 142 -29.58 -21.12 2.03
N GLU A 143 -29.98 -20.73 3.24
CA GLU A 143 -30.98 -19.69 3.44
C GLU A 143 -30.33 -18.30 3.28
N PRO A 144 -30.94 -17.36 2.53
CA PRO A 144 -30.40 -16.02 2.39
C PRO A 144 -30.45 -15.27 3.73
N VAL A 145 -29.37 -14.58 4.04
CA VAL A 145 -29.28 -13.65 5.17
C VAL A 145 -29.51 -12.26 4.63
N TYR A 146 -30.63 -11.65 4.99
CA TYR A 146 -30.95 -10.28 4.58
C TYR A 146 -30.30 -9.27 5.51
N PRO A 147 -29.87 -8.12 4.98
CA PRO A 147 -29.26 -7.09 5.79
C PRO A 147 -30.24 -6.34 6.66
N ASP A 148 -29.75 -5.90 7.81
CA ASP A 148 -30.48 -5.07 8.76
C ASP A 148 -30.64 -3.64 8.23
N GLU A 149 -29.61 -3.11 7.57
CA GLU A 149 -29.62 -1.78 6.98
C GLU A 149 -28.84 -1.71 5.65
N TRP A 150 -29.33 -0.87 4.74
CA TRP A 150 -28.65 -0.48 3.53
C TRP A 150 -28.12 0.94 3.74
N LEU A 151 -26.81 1.09 3.88
CA LEU A 151 -26.19 2.37 4.18
C LEU A 151 -25.79 3.08 2.87
N GLU A 152 -26.29 4.31 2.69
CA GLU A 152 -25.93 5.21 1.59
C GLU A 152 -24.96 6.28 2.09
N ASP A 153 -23.66 6.18 1.78
CA ASP A 153 -22.68 7.23 2.11
C ASP A 153 -22.59 8.25 0.98
N GLY A 154 -23.60 9.13 0.84
CA GLY A 154 -23.62 10.48 0.20
C GLY A 154 -22.96 10.71 -1.17
N ARG A 155 -22.38 9.67 -1.75
CA ARG A 155 -21.42 9.57 -2.86
C ARG A 155 -21.50 8.15 -3.41
N ASP A 156 -22.72 7.65 -3.57
CA ASP A 156 -22.98 6.52 -4.48
C ASP A 156 -22.38 5.17 -4.00
N LYS A 157 -22.10 5.04 -2.69
CA LYS A 157 -21.56 3.82 -2.07
C LYS A 157 -22.64 3.11 -1.27
N LEU A 158 -22.89 1.85 -1.59
CA LEU A 158 -23.76 0.99 -0.80
C LEU A 158 -22.93 0.08 0.10
N GLN A 159 -23.07 0.24 1.41
CA GLN A 159 -22.59 -0.74 2.38
C GLN A 159 -23.78 -1.53 2.89
N ILE A 160 -23.58 -2.84 3.06
CA ILE A 160 -24.60 -3.73 3.57
C ILE A 160 -24.27 -4.05 5.02
N TYR A 161 -25.15 -3.66 5.95
CA TYR A 161 -24.99 -3.88 7.39
C TYR A 161 -25.74 -5.13 7.86
N TYR A 162 -25.07 -5.93 8.67
CA TYR A 162 -25.60 -7.13 9.33
C TYR A 162 -25.18 -7.16 10.80
N SER A 163 -26.07 -7.57 11.69
CA SER A 163 -25.72 -8.05 13.03
C SER A 163 -25.69 -9.58 13.00
N LEU A 164 -24.49 -10.15 12.79
CA LEU A 164 -24.34 -11.58 12.57
C LEU A 164 -24.06 -12.32 13.89
N PRO A 165 -24.85 -13.36 14.26
CA PRO A 165 -24.49 -14.25 15.35
C PRO A 165 -23.27 -15.13 15.01
N PRO A 166 -22.65 -15.78 16.01
CA PRO A 166 -21.54 -16.70 15.77
C PRO A 166 -21.96 -17.84 14.84
N GLY A 167 -21.15 -18.11 13.84
CA GLY A 167 -21.42 -19.14 12.84
C GLY A 167 -20.59 -18.98 11.57
N SER A 168 -20.70 -19.97 10.69
CA SER A 168 -20.10 -19.93 9.36
C SER A 168 -21.13 -19.41 8.35
N TYR A 169 -20.68 -18.58 7.41
CA TYR A 169 -21.52 -17.99 6.37
C TYR A 169 -20.86 -18.14 4.99
N TYR A 170 -21.69 -18.09 3.96
CA TYR A 170 -21.26 -18.06 2.57
C TYR A 170 -21.65 -16.73 1.92
N LEU A 171 -20.68 -15.96 1.44
CA LEU A 171 -20.90 -14.79 0.61
C LEU A 171 -20.90 -15.23 -0.85
N ALA A 172 -22.03 -15.06 -1.53
CA ALA A 172 -22.14 -15.34 -2.97
C ALA A 172 -22.05 -14.03 -3.77
N ALA A 173 -21.39 -14.06 -4.92
CA ALA A 173 -21.21 -12.91 -5.80
C ALA A 173 -21.47 -13.27 -7.27
N THR A 174 -22.11 -12.37 -8.02
CA THR A 174 -22.40 -12.60 -9.46
C THR A 174 -22.49 -11.28 -10.24
N ASP A 175 -22.30 -11.36 -11.56
CA ASP A 175 -22.60 -10.27 -12.48
C ASP A 175 -24.10 -10.25 -12.80
N LEU A 176 -24.81 -9.27 -12.25
CA LEU A 176 -26.25 -9.04 -12.48
C LEU A 176 -26.56 -8.65 -13.92
N ASN A 177 -25.59 -8.20 -14.72
CA ASN A 177 -25.83 -7.96 -16.13
C ASN A 177 -25.67 -9.22 -16.98
N MET A 178 -25.14 -10.31 -16.39
CA MET A 178 -24.85 -11.58 -17.06
C MET A 178 -24.00 -11.40 -18.33
N PHE A 179 -23.07 -10.44 -18.34
CA PHE A 179 -22.17 -10.26 -19.47
C PHE A 179 -20.97 -11.21 -19.39
N GLY A 180 -20.46 -11.43 -18.18
CA GLY A 180 -19.19 -12.14 -17.95
C GLY A 180 -17.99 -11.43 -18.60
N GLY A 181 -16.82 -12.07 -18.58
CA GLY A 181 -15.59 -11.60 -19.22
C GLY A 181 -14.53 -11.08 -18.23
N GLU A 182 -13.55 -10.32 -18.72
CA GLU A 182 -12.40 -9.83 -17.91
C GLU A 182 -12.77 -8.75 -16.85
N GLY A 183 -14.05 -8.63 -16.51
CA GLY A 183 -14.52 -7.71 -15.48
C GLY A 183 -14.09 -8.21 -14.12
N VAL A 184 -13.15 -7.50 -13.49
CA VAL A 184 -12.73 -7.77 -12.12
C VAL A 184 -13.77 -7.13 -11.17
N TYR A 185 -14.02 -7.74 -10.02
CA TYR A 185 -14.76 -7.16 -8.90
C TYR A 185 -13.91 -7.24 -7.62
N GLY A 186 -14.29 -6.44 -6.62
CA GLY A 186 -13.72 -6.50 -5.28
C GLY A 186 -14.80 -6.68 -4.23
N LEU A 187 -14.54 -7.52 -3.21
CA LEU A 187 -15.41 -7.72 -2.05
C LEU A 187 -14.60 -7.62 -0.76
N THR A 188 -15.22 -7.11 0.30
CA THR A 188 -14.66 -7.16 1.65
C THR A 188 -15.78 -7.25 2.68
N ALA A 189 -15.54 -7.99 3.76
CA ALA A 189 -16.40 -8.05 4.93
C ALA A 189 -15.57 -7.59 6.13
N PHE A 190 -16.06 -6.62 6.89
CA PHE A 190 -15.34 -6.06 8.05
C PHE A 190 -16.28 -5.87 9.23
N THR A 191 -15.75 -5.91 10.44
CA THR A 191 -16.54 -5.67 11.65
C THR A 191 -16.53 -4.21 12.03
N GLY A 192 -17.62 -3.68 12.59
CA GLY A 192 -17.60 -2.35 13.19
C GLY A 192 -18.29 -2.34 14.55
N GLU A 193 -17.54 -2.04 15.61
CA GLU A 193 -18.14 -1.20 16.66
C GLU A 193 -18.39 0.17 16.03
N GLU A 194 -19.35 0.96 16.53
CA GLU A 194 -19.64 2.34 16.10
C GLU A 194 -18.49 3.35 16.42
N THR A 195 -17.25 2.87 16.37
CA THR A 195 -16.00 3.58 16.15
C THR A 195 -15.09 2.64 15.34
N VAL A 196 -15.14 2.67 14.01
CA VAL A 196 -13.93 2.30 13.26
C VAL A 196 -12.87 3.27 13.75
N ASP A 197 -11.86 2.78 14.48
CA ASP A 197 -10.66 3.58 14.74
C ASP A 197 -10.01 3.82 13.37
N ASN A 198 -10.53 4.81 12.64
CA ASN A 198 -10.06 5.25 11.34
C ASN A 198 -8.65 5.84 11.43
N VAL A 199 -8.07 5.86 12.63
CA VAL A 199 -6.71 6.31 12.90
C VAL A 199 -5.90 5.17 13.53
N TYR A 200 -4.95 4.62 12.77
CA TYR A 200 -3.97 3.69 13.29
C TYR A 200 -2.65 4.41 13.60
N ARG A 201 -2.20 4.37 14.86
CA ARG A 201 -0.97 5.05 15.29
C ARG A 201 0.20 4.10 15.47
N ILE A 202 1.30 4.36 14.76
CA ILE A 202 2.58 3.65 14.92
C ILE A 202 3.59 4.56 15.63
N TYR A 203 4.01 4.18 16.83
CA TYR A 203 4.90 5.03 17.63
C TYR A 203 5.71 4.25 18.67
N GLY A 204 6.87 4.79 19.01
CA GLY A 204 7.65 4.39 20.17
C GLY A 204 7.92 5.55 21.13
N LYS A 205 8.65 5.27 22.21
CA LYS A 205 9.01 6.28 23.22
C LYS A 205 9.96 7.36 22.69
N ASP A 206 10.73 7.03 21.66
CA ASP A 206 11.63 7.93 20.97
C ASP A 206 11.70 7.61 19.46
N ARG A 207 12.53 8.34 18.72
CA ARG A 207 12.70 8.15 17.26
C ARG A 207 13.25 6.77 16.87
N HIS A 208 14.02 6.12 17.74
CA HIS A 208 14.56 4.79 17.47
C HIS A 208 13.45 3.75 17.62
N GLU A 209 12.67 3.86 18.70
CA GLU A 209 11.53 2.98 18.93
C GLU A 209 10.43 3.19 17.89
N THR A 210 10.10 4.42 17.49
CA THR A 210 9.15 4.65 16.38
C THR A 210 9.63 3.98 15.08
N ALA A 211 10.91 4.09 14.73
CA ALA A 211 11.46 3.42 13.55
C ALA A 211 11.37 1.88 13.66
N ILE A 212 11.53 1.33 14.88
CA ILE A 212 11.38 -0.10 15.16
C ILE A 212 9.91 -0.53 15.01
N GLU A 213 8.95 0.23 15.54
CA GLU A 213 7.53 -0.09 15.40
C GLU A 213 7.05 0.01 13.95
N ILE A 214 7.52 1.01 13.20
CA ILE A 214 7.31 1.10 11.74
C ILE A 214 7.89 -0.14 11.03
N SER A 215 9.08 -0.57 11.45
CA SER A 215 9.69 -1.79 10.92
C SER A 215 8.89 -3.06 11.25
N LYS A 216 8.21 -3.12 12.40
CA LYS A 216 7.32 -4.26 12.72
C LYS A 216 6.06 -4.25 11.87
N ALA A 217 5.47 -3.08 11.66
CA ALA A 217 4.29 -2.94 10.82
C ALA A 217 4.57 -3.28 9.34
N GLY A 218 5.71 -2.85 8.79
CA GLY A 218 6.02 -3.07 7.36
C GLY A 218 6.75 -4.37 7.03
N TRP A 219 7.32 -5.04 8.04
CA TRP A 219 8.11 -6.28 7.88
C TRP A 219 7.83 -7.25 9.05
N PRO A 220 6.58 -7.74 9.18
CA PRO A 220 6.21 -8.68 10.24
C PRO A 220 6.94 -10.02 10.11
N ASP A 221 7.17 -10.47 8.87
CA ASP A 221 7.82 -11.76 8.55
C ASP A 221 9.35 -11.67 8.46
N GLY A 222 9.92 -10.47 8.67
CA GLY A 222 11.34 -10.20 8.59
C GLY A 222 11.78 -9.45 7.33
N ALA A 223 13.08 -9.18 7.24
CA ALA A 223 13.71 -8.53 6.08
C ALA A 223 15.16 -9.00 5.95
N GLU A 224 15.60 -9.41 4.76
CA GLU A 224 16.98 -9.85 4.53
C GLU A 224 17.98 -8.70 4.75
N THR A 225 17.58 -7.48 4.39
CA THR A 225 18.39 -6.27 4.46
C THR A 225 17.77 -5.25 5.42
N VAL A 226 18.62 -4.57 6.19
CA VAL A 226 18.26 -3.37 6.96
C VAL A 226 19.06 -2.19 6.46
N VAL A 227 18.39 -1.05 6.26
CA VAL A 227 19.05 0.22 5.97
C VAL A 227 19.24 0.98 7.28
N LEU A 228 20.48 1.36 7.60
CA LEU A 228 20.83 2.04 8.84
C LEU A 228 21.26 3.48 8.57
N ALA A 229 20.56 4.43 9.19
CA ALA A 229 20.84 5.85 9.04
C ALA A 229 21.09 6.54 10.38
N ARG A 230 21.68 7.74 10.34
CA ARG A 230 21.97 8.51 11.53
C ARG A 230 20.71 9.16 12.10
N ASP A 231 20.50 8.96 13.39
CA ASP A 231 19.36 9.45 14.16
C ASP A 231 19.20 10.99 14.22
N THR A 232 20.31 11.74 14.20
CA THR A 232 20.31 13.21 14.35
C THR A 232 20.43 13.99 13.02
N THR A 233 20.42 13.32 11.85
CA THR A 233 20.47 14.04 10.55
C THR A 233 19.68 13.30 9.47
N PHE A 234 18.98 14.06 8.63
CA PHE A 234 18.05 13.54 7.64
C PHE A 234 18.60 13.25 6.22
N PRO A 235 19.63 13.97 5.68
CA PRO A 235 19.84 13.99 4.22
C PRO A 235 20.13 12.62 3.60
N ASP A 236 20.93 11.81 4.29
CA ASP A 236 21.33 10.49 3.79
C ASP A 236 20.14 9.50 3.79
N ALA A 237 19.31 9.52 4.83
CA ALA A 237 18.10 8.67 4.89
C ALA A 237 17.01 9.14 3.93
N LEU A 238 16.87 10.45 3.70
CA LEU A 238 15.96 10.97 2.68
C LEU A 238 16.33 10.45 1.29
N ALA A 239 17.59 10.62 0.89
CA ALA A 239 18.07 10.09 -0.38
C ALA A 239 18.06 8.54 -0.44
N GLY A 240 18.05 7.89 0.72
CA GLY A 240 18.05 6.44 0.86
C GLY A 240 16.68 5.78 0.78
N ALA A 241 15.57 6.52 0.86
CA ALA A 241 14.23 5.94 0.85
C ALA A 241 13.94 5.10 -0.41
N PRO A 242 14.23 5.57 -1.64
CA PRO A 242 14.02 4.73 -2.83
C PRO A 242 14.90 3.48 -2.86
N PHE A 243 16.14 3.59 -2.38
CA PHE A 243 17.03 2.43 -2.28
C PHE A 243 16.53 1.42 -1.25
N ALA A 244 16.08 1.89 -0.07
CA ALA A 244 15.53 1.03 0.97
C ALA A 244 14.29 0.27 0.48
N TYR A 245 13.40 0.96 -0.24
CA TYR A 245 12.24 0.35 -0.88
C TYR A 245 12.65 -0.70 -1.94
N GLN A 246 13.61 -0.39 -2.82
CA GLN A 246 14.12 -1.35 -3.81
C GLN A 246 14.71 -2.63 -3.17
N GLN A 247 15.24 -2.53 -1.95
CA GLN A 247 15.79 -3.66 -1.21
C GLN A 247 14.77 -4.37 -0.31
N ASP A 248 13.50 -3.95 -0.33
CA ASP A 248 12.47 -4.34 0.64
C ASP A 248 12.99 -4.29 2.08
N ALA A 249 13.57 -3.15 2.47
CA ALA A 249 14.30 -3.00 3.72
C ALA A 249 13.75 -1.86 4.58
N PRO A 250 13.55 -2.07 5.89
CA PRO A 250 13.24 -0.98 6.81
C PRO A 250 14.42 -0.02 6.96
N ILE A 251 14.12 1.26 7.16
CA ILE A 251 15.10 2.25 7.61
C ILE A 251 15.05 2.31 9.14
N LEU A 252 16.14 1.88 9.78
CA LEU A 252 16.35 2.08 11.22
C LEU A 252 17.28 3.25 11.48
N LEU A 253 17.02 3.98 12.56
CA LEU A 253 17.85 5.08 13.02
C LEU A 253 18.84 4.60 14.07
N ASN A 254 20.07 5.11 14.06
CA ASN A 254 21.08 4.77 15.05
C ASN A 254 21.96 5.98 15.42
N PRO A 255 22.44 6.07 16.67
CA PRO A 255 23.45 7.05 17.05
C PRO A 255 24.75 6.90 16.25
N LYS A 256 25.52 7.98 16.12
CA LYS A 256 26.77 7.97 15.34
C LYS A 256 27.82 6.97 15.86
N ASP A 257 28.07 6.97 17.17
CA ASP A 257 29.28 6.39 17.76
C ASP A 257 29.04 5.12 18.60
N SER A 258 27.78 4.66 18.69
CA SER A 258 27.38 3.43 19.39
C SER A 258 26.20 2.76 18.70
N LEU A 259 26.22 1.43 18.62
CA LEU A 259 25.07 0.66 18.17
C LEU A 259 24.03 0.64 19.30
N ASN A 260 22.84 1.17 19.02
CA ASN A 260 21.73 1.15 19.98
C ASN A 260 21.28 -0.32 20.19
N GLY A 261 21.14 -0.75 21.44
CA GLY A 261 20.72 -2.10 21.79
C GLY A 261 19.39 -2.50 21.16
N LYS A 262 18.38 -1.61 21.19
CA LYS A 262 17.06 -1.89 20.61
C LYS A 262 17.11 -2.03 19.09
N VAL A 263 17.98 -1.26 18.43
CA VAL A 263 18.20 -1.35 16.98
C VAL A 263 18.89 -2.66 16.64
N LYS A 264 19.89 -3.06 17.42
CA LYS A 264 20.56 -4.36 17.29
C LYS A 264 19.57 -5.51 17.46
N ASP A 265 18.70 -5.43 18.46
CA ASP A 265 17.69 -6.45 18.73
C ASP A 265 16.69 -6.54 17.58
N ARG A 266 16.20 -5.39 17.07
CA ARG A 266 15.30 -5.40 15.90
C ARG A 266 15.96 -5.96 14.64
N ILE A 267 17.23 -5.65 14.37
CA ILE A 267 17.98 -6.25 13.26
C ILE A 267 18.01 -7.78 13.37
N LYS A 268 18.15 -8.31 14.59
CA LYS A 268 18.13 -9.75 14.85
C LYS A 268 16.72 -10.35 14.69
N GLU A 269 15.68 -9.67 15.20
CA GLU A 269 14.28 -10.08 15.06
C GLU A 269 13.84 -10.14 13.60
N LEU A 270 14.31 -9.21 12.76
CA LEU A 270 14.07 -9.22 11.31
C LEU A 270 14.70 -10.41 10.59
N GLY A 271 15.59 -11.17 11.25
CA GLY A 271 16.36 -12.24 10.60
C GLY A 271 17.41 -11.73 9.62
N ALA A 272 17.70 -10.42 9.63
CA ALA A 272 18.52 -9.75 8.63
C ALA A 272 19.92 -10.35 8.51
N LYS A 273 20.40 -10.43 7.27
CA LYS A 273 21.76 -10.88 6.92
C LYS A 273 22.65 -9.71 6.52
N LYS A 274 22.04 -8.66 5.97
CA LYS A 274 22.72 -7.49 5.43
C LYS A 274 22.32 -6.23 6.17
N VAL A 275 23.30 -5.38 6.47
CA VAL A 275 23.07 -4.01 6.91
C VAL A 275 23.75 -3.04 5.96
N VAL A 276 22.96 -2.15 5.36
CA VAL A 276 23.44 -1.07 4.51
C VAL A 276 23.46 0.23 5.31
N ILE A 277 24.65 0.71 5.61
CA ILE A 277 24.85 1.98 6.33
C ILE A 277 24.82 3.13 5.33
N LEU A 278 23.95 4.10 5.56
CA LEU A 278 23.88 5.34 4.79
C LEU A 278 24.84 6.40 5.34
N GLY A 279 25.55 7.06 4.42
CA GLY A 279 26.51 8.11 4.74
C GLY A 279 27.91 7.62 5.11
N GLY A 280 28.86 8.56 5.14
CA GLY A 280 30.24 8.30 5.52
C GLY A 280 30.40 7.98 7.02
N GLU A 281 31.64 7.80 7.48
CA GLU A 281 31.92 7.52 8.91
C GLU A 281 31.54 8.68 9.86
N GLY A 282 31.38 9.89 9.31
CA GLY A 282 30.82 11.02 10.05
C GLY A 282 29.33 10.88 10.36
N ALA A 283 28.59 10.05 9.60
CA ALA A 283 27.18 9.75 9.84
C ALA A 283 27.03 8.61 10.86
N ILE A 284 27.63 7.45 10.55
CA ILE A 284 27.70 6.29 11.43
C ILE A 284 29.15 5.80 11.44
N SER A 285 29.78 5.75 12.60
CA SER A 285 31.21 5.49 12.74
C SER A 285 31.63 4.10 12.24
N ALA A 286 32.93 3.94 11.95
CA ALA A 286 33.53 2.63 11.67
C ALA A 286 33.38 1.64 12.84
N LYS A 287 33.28 2.14 14.09
CA LYS A 287 33.06 1.32 15.28
C LYS A 287 31.72 0.59 15.21
N VAL A 288 30.64 1.30 14.88
CA VAL A 288 29.31 0.70 14.70
C VAL A 288 29.32 -0.34 13.59
N ALA A 289 29.94 -0.01 12.45
CA ALA A 289 30.08 -0.96 11.34
C ALA A 289 30.84 -2.24 11.74
N LYS A 290 31.92 -2.11 12.52
CA LYS A 290 32.68 -3.25 13.05
C LYS A 290 31.85 -4.08 14.03
N GLU A 291 31.07 -3.43 14.90
CA GLU A 291 30.18 -4.12 15.84
C GLU A 291 29.11 -4.94 15.11
N LEU A 292 28.47 -4.37 14.07
CA LEU A 292 27.52 -5.08 13.22
C LEU A 292 28.15 -6.30 12.53
N LYS A 293 29.37 -6.17 11.97
CA LYS A 293 30.11 -7.30 11.38
C LYS A 293 30.42 -8.39 12.41
N ASN A 294 30.81 -8.00 13.63
CA ASN A 294 31.08 -8.95 14.73
C ASN A 294 29.81 -9.68 15.17
N ASN A 295 28.61 -9.14 14.92
CA ASN A 295 27.34 -9.83 15.13
C ASN A 295 26.96 -10.75 13.94
N GLY A 296 27.88 -11.00 13.00
CA GLY A 296 27.67 -11.94 11.89
C GLY A 296 26.94 -11.36 10.67
N LEU A 297 26.79 -10.03 10.59
CA LEU A 297 26.09 -9.36 9.49
C LEU A 297 27.06 -8.99 8.36
N GLU A 298 26.61 -9.11 7.12
CA GLU A 298 27.25 -8.47 5.98
C GLU A 298 26.98 -6.96 6.05
N VAL A 299 28.04 -6.15 6.14
CA VAL A 299 27.88 -4.69 6.29
C VAL A 299 28.45 -3.97 5.07
N ARG A 300 27.57 -3.28 4.35
CA ARG A 300 27.89 -2.40 3.23
C ARG A 300 27.68 -0.94 3.64
N ARG A 301 28.49 -0.03 3.12
CA ARG A 301 28.32 1.41 3.33
C ARG A 301 28.14 2.12 2.00
N ILE A 302 27.12 2.96 1.92
CA ILE A 302 26.85 3.83 0.78
C ILE A 302 26.91 5.27 1.30
N GLY A 303 28.04 5.93 1.08
CA GLY A 303 28.29 7.24 1.65
C GLY A 303 29.36 8.02 0.90
N GLY A 304 29.15 9.34 0.81
CA GLY A 304 30.11 10.30 0.30
C GLY A 304 30.73 11.16 1.40
N LYS A 305 31.61 12.07 1.00
CA LYS A 305 32.14 13.15 1.85
C LYS A 305 31.06 14.18 2.19
N THR A 306 30.06 14.31 1.32
CA THR A 306 28.94 15.25 1.46
C THR A 306 27.61 14.52 1.28
N ARG A 307 26.52 15.14 1.74
CA ARG A 307 25.15 14.64 1.50
C ARG A 307 24.80 14.54 0.01
N TYR A 308 25.37 15.42 -0.80
CA TYR A 308 25.18 15.44 -2.26
C TYR A 308 25.85 14.23 -2.91
N GLU A 309 27.08 13.91 -2.49
CA GLU A 309 27.79 12.72 -2.95
C GLU A 309 27.12 11.43 -2.47
N THR A 310 26.62 11.37 -1.23
CA THR A 310 25.82 10.21 -0.75
C THR A 310 24.57 10.01 -1.61
N ALA A 311 23.81 11.08 -1.88
CA ALA A 311 22.61 11.00 -2.71
C ALA A 311 22.91 10.53 -4.14
N ALA A 312 23.98 11.05 -4.77
CA ALA A 312 24.40 10.59 -6.10
C ALA A 312 24.83 9.11 -6.11
N LYS A 313 25.48 8.62 -5.05
CA LYS A 313 25.82 7.20 -4.90
C LYS A 313 24.58 6.33 -4.74
N LEU A 314 23.61 6.75 -3.93
CA LEU A 314 22.34 6.04 -3.77
C LEU A 314 21.54 6.00 -5.07
N ALA A 315 21.50 7.10 -5.83
CA ALA A 315 20.87 7.12 -7.14
C ALA A 315 21.47 6.09 -8.10
N LYS A 316 22.80 5.93 -8.09
CA LYS A 316 23.48 4.91 -8.91
C LYS A 316 23.07 3.47 -8.56
N GLU A 317 22.73 3.21 -7.31
CA GLU A 317 22.32 1.88 -6.83
C GLU A 317 20.94 1.48 -7.36
N LEU A 318 20.09 2.45 -7.69
CA LEU A 318 18.79 2.21 -8.31
C LEU A 318 18.91 1.68 -9.75
N GLY A 319 20.07 1.84 -10.40
CA GLY A 319 20.30 1.44 -11.78
C GLY A 319 20.00 2.55 -12.77
N TYR A 320 19.27 2.24 -13.84
CA TYR A 320 18.87 3.23 -14.84
C TYR A 320 17.67 4.04 -14.35
N TYR A 321 17.73 5.36 -14.55
CA TYR A 321 16.65 6.29 -14.30
C TYR A 321 16.75 7.46 -15.28
N ASP A 322 15.60 7.91 -15.79
CA ASP A 322 15.44 9.08 -16.66
C ASP A 322 14.71 10.23 -15.96
N LYS A 323 14.15 9.98 -14.78
CA LYS A 323 13.51 10.98 -13.90
C LYS A 323 14.27 11.11 -12.58
N ALA A 324 14.36 12.31 -12.03
CA ALA A 324 14.95 12.54 -10.70
C ALA A 324 14.20 13.61 -9.90
N ILE A 325 14.16 13.46 -8.58
CA ILE A 325 13.68 14.49 -7.66
C ILE A 325 14.87 15.32 -7.17
N ILE A 326 14.70 16.64 -7.18
CA ILE A 326 15.66 17.61 -6.66
C ILE A 326 15.10 18.23 -5.39
N ALA A 327 15.71 17.88 -4.25
CA ALA A 327 15.34 18.39 -2.95
C ALA A 327 16.44 19.27 -2.35
N TYR A 328 16.05 20.20 -1.46
CA TYR A 328 17.01 21.01 -0.73
C TYR A 328 17.79 20.15 0.27
N GLY A 329 19.12 20.18 0.17
CA GLY A 329 19.97 19.41 1.05
C GLY A 329 20.07 20.00 2.46
N GLY A 330 19.79 21.28 2.70
CA GLY A 330 20.08 21.97 3.96
C GLY A 330 18.99 21.91 5.03
N ASN A 331 17.73 21.65 4.65
CA ASN A 331 16.58 21.47 5.54
C ASN A 331 15.63 20.41 4.96
N PHE A 332 14.75 19.84 5.78
CA PHE A 332 13.97 18.66 5.44
C PHE A 332 12.50 18.85 5.02
N PRO A 333 11.76 19.90 5.46
CA PRO A 333 10.33 19.76 5.64
C PRO A 333 9.54 19.57 4.34
N ASP A 334 9.96 20.21 3.26
CA ASP A 334 9.31 20.09 1.95
C ASP A 334 9.58 18.72 1.30
N ALA A 335 10.73 18.11 1.61
CA ALA A 335 11.22 16.92 0.94
C ALA A 335 10.84 15.61 1.64
N LEU A 336 10.25 15.62 2.83
CA LEU A 336 9.83 14.38 3.50
C LEU A 336 8.64 13.72 2.75
N SER A 337 7.68 14.54 2.32
CA SER A 337 6.45 14.06 1.68
C SER A 337 6.63 13.50 0.27
N ILE A 338 7.74 13.80 -0.41
CA ILE A 338 8.03 13.22 -1.74
C ILE A 338 8.65 11.81 -1.64
N ALA A 339 9.16 11.43 -0.47
CA ALA A 339 9.90 10.18 -0.30
C ALA A 339 9.09 8.92 -0.65
N PRO A 340 7.80 8.78 -0.25
CA PRO A 340 6.99 7.64 -0.66
C PRO A 340 6.82 7.54 -2.18
N TYR A 341 6.46 8.66 -2.84
CA TYR A 341 6.33 8.70 -4.30
C TYR A 341 7.63 8.34 -5.01
N ALA A 342 8.76 8.89 -4.53
CA ALA A 342 10.07 8.61 -5.08
C ALA A 342 10.41 7.12 -4.98
N ALA A 343 10.12 6.53 -3.82
CA ALA A 343 10.41 5.14 -3.53
C ALA A 343 9.58 4.18 -4.37
N SER A 344 8.25 4.34 -4.39
CA SER A 344 7.35 3.46 -5.16
C SER A 344 7.60 3.51 -6.66
N ASN A 345 8.11 4.63 -7.19
CA ASN A 345 8.39 4.80 -8.61
C ASN A 345 9.87 4.55 -8.99
N GLY A 346 10.72 4.14 -8.04
CA GLY A 346 12.15 3.94 -8.30
C GLY A 346 12.90 5.20 -8.73
N ILE A 347 12.42 6.39 -8.34
CA ILE A 347 12.98 7.69 -8.72
C ILE A 347 14.01 8.11 -7.66
N PRO A 348 15.26 8.42 -8.05
CA PRO A 348 16.24 8.92 -7.10
C PRO A 348 15.88 10.31 -6.56
N ILE A 349 16.11 10.49 -5.25
CA ILE A 349 16.11 11.81 -4.62
C ILE A 349 17.54 12.31 -4.58
N LEU A 350 17.83 13.28 -5.44
CA LEU A 350 19.08 14.02 -5.45
C LEU A 350 18.96 15.30 -4.63
N LEU A 351 20.06 15.69 -3.98
CA LEU A 351 20.09 16.86 -3.11
C LEU A 351 20.80 18.03 -3.79
N SER A 352 20.37 19.25 -3.50
CA SER A 352 21.02 20.47 -3.98
C SER A 352 21.23 21.50 -2.85
N PRO A 353 22.32 22.27 -2.85
CA PRO A 353 22.35 23.58 -2.21
C PRO A 353 21.25 24.51 -2.76
N ALA A 354 20.91 25.57 -2.02
CA ALA A 354 19.79 26.45 -2.38
C ALA A 354 20.03 27.24 -3.68
N ASN A 355 21.27 27.65 -3.91
CA ASN A 355 21.60 28.62 -4.96
C ASN A 355 22.36 28.03 -6.16
N GLU A 356 22.87 26.80 -6.04
CA GLU A 356 23.60 26.13 -7.11
C GLU A 356 23.53 24.61 -6.94
N LEU A 357 23.40 23.85 -8.04
CA LEU A 357 23.52 22.39 -8.00
C LEU A 357 24.94 21.99 -7.59
N ALA A 358 25.05 21.05 -6.66
CA ALA A 358 26.32 20.41 -6.36
C ALA A 358 26.84 19.65 -7.59
N ASN A 359 28.17 19.54 -7.73
CA ASN A 359 28.78 18.88 -8.88
C ASN A 359 28.36 17.41 -8.96
N GLU A 360 28.26 16.73 -7.83
CA GLU A 360 27.81 15.34 -7.74
C GLU A 360 26.37 15.17 -8.25
N THR A 361 25.51 16.15 -7.98
CA THR A 361 24.14 16.19 -8.48
C THR A 361 24.11 16.45 -9.99
N LYS A 362 24.92 17.39 -10.50
CA LYS A 362 25.06 17.63 -11.94
C LYS A 362 25.50 16.36 -12.68
N GLU A 363 26.42 15.60 -12.09
CA GLU A 363 26.91 14.33 -12.66
C GLU A 363 25.82 13.24 -12.68
N ALA A 364 25.03 13.11 -11.61
CA ALA A 364 23.91 12.16 -11.55
C ALA A 364 22.79 12.49 -12.55
N LEU A 365 22.66 13.75 -12.98
CA LEU A 365 21.62 14.20 -13.90
C LEU A 365 21.92 13.98 -15.38
N LYS A 366 23.09 13.43 -15.75
CA LYS A 366 23.51 13.31 -17.16
C LYS A 366 22.57 12.46 -18.03
N SER A 367 21.89 11.49 -17.44
CA SER A 367 20.95 10.58 -18.13
C SER A 367 19.48 10.92 -17.87
N VAL A 368 19.21 12.01 -17.14
CA VAL A 368 17.87 12.42 -16.72
C VAL A 368 17.25 13.36 -17.74
N THR A 369 16.00 13.10 -18.13
CA THR A 369 15.18 13.92 -19.02
C THR A 369 14.16 14.77 -18.26
N ASP A 370 13.71 14.32 -17.09
CA ASP A 370 12.65 14.97 -16.32
C ASP A 370 13.05 15.15 -14.85
N THR A 371 12.79 16.32 -14.30
CA THR A 371 13.12 16.63 -12.90
C THR A 371 11.95 17.25 -12.17
N ILE A 372 11.76 16.80 -10.92
CA ILE A 372 10.79 17.38 -10.00
C ILE A 372 11.56 18.14 -8.92
N ILE A 373 11.44 19.46 -8.89
CA ILE A 373 11.99 20.30 -7.83
C ILE A 373 10.96 20.37 -6.71
N VAL A 374 11.36 19.93 -5.51
CA VAL A 374 10.49 19.97 -4.33
C VAL A 374 10.90 21.12 -3.42
N GLY A 375 9.93 21.99 -3.13
CA GLY A 375 10.08 23.15 -2.27
C GLY A 375 10.11 24.49 -3.00
N GLY A 376 9.82 25.54 -2.25
CA GLY A 376 9.74 26.91 -2.77
C GLY A 376 11.10 27.48 -3.20
N LYS A 377 11.07 28.68 -3.77
CA LYS A 377 12.27 29.37 -4.27
C LYS A 377 13.32 29.69 -3.19
N SER A 378 12.90 29.75 -1.94
CA SER A 378 13.80 29.92 -0.78
C SER A 378 14.59 28.65 -0.45
N ALA A 379 14.03 27.47 -0.75
CA ALA A 379 14.69 26.18 -0.57
C ALA A 379 15.57 25.84 -1.77
N ILE A 380 15.04 26.01 -2.98
CA ILE A 380 15.74 25.81 -4.25
C ILE A 380 15.46 27.00 -5.16
N SER A 381 16.45 27.87 -5.36
CA SER A 381 16.33 29.09 -6.15
C SER A 381 15.96 28.87 -7.62
N ASP A 382 15.48 29.93 -8.27
CA ASP A 382 15.31 29.96 -9.73
C ASP A 382 16.66 29.76 -10.46
N GLY A 383 17.79 30.09 -9.82
CA GLY A 383 19.12 29.84 -10.36
C GLY A 383 19.42 28.35 -10.52
N VAL A 384 19.01 27.52 -9.54
CA VAL A 384 19.09 26.05 -9.64
C VAL A 384 18.13 25.54 -10.72
N GLN A 385 16.89 26.02 -10.75
CA GLN A 385 15.92 25.61 -11.77
C GLN A 385 16.40 25.90 -13.20
N LYS A 386 17.10 27.04 -13.42
CA LYS A 386 17.74 27.35 -14.71
C LYS A 386 18.85 26.36 -15.07
N GLN A 387 19.59 25.83 -14.10
CA GLN A 387 20.60 24.78 -14.35
C GLN A 387 19.97 23.45 -14.77
N LEU A 388 18.71 23.22 -14.39
CA LEU A 388 17.90 22.05 -14.75
C LEU A 388 17.12 22.24 -16.06
N ALA A 389 17.33 23.32 -16.82
CA ALA A 389 16.52 23.60 -18.02
C ALA A 389 16.55 22.51 -19.10
N LYS A 390 17.56 21.62 -19.07
CA LYS A 390 17.68 20.48 -20.01
C LYS A 390 16.91 19.23 -19.54
N THR A 391 16.39 19.24 -18.32
CA THR A 391 15.73 18.10 -17.67
C THR A 391 14.26 18.41 -17.34
N ASN A 392 13.60 19.17 -18.22
CA ASN A 392 12.17 19.52 -18.15
C ASN A 392 11.64 19.77 -16.71
N PRO A 393 12.18 20.78 -15.98
CA PRO A 393 11.99 20.87 -14.54
C PRO A 393 10.58 21.34 -14.16
N VAL A 394 9.86 20.53 -13.40
CA VAL A 394 8.58 20.86 -12.76
C VAL A 394 8.82 21.15 -11.29
N ARG A 395 8.27 22.25 -10.77
CA ARG A 395 8.38 22.59 -9.34
C ARG A 395 7.08 22.33 -8.62
N ILE A 396 7.15 21.60 -7.51
CA ILE A 396 6.05 21.39 -6.58
C ILE A 396 6.42 22.08 -5.26
N SER A 397 5.56 22.99 -4.80
CA SER A 397 5.77 23.76 -3.57
C SER A 397 4.47 24.34 -3.04
N GLY A 398 4.41 24.65 -1.75
CA GLY A 398 3.36 25.43 -1.09
C GLY A 398 3.93 26.63 -0.33
N LYS A 399 3.06 27.40 0.35
CA LYS A 399 3.47 28.52 1.22
C LYS A 399 4.25 28.04 2.44
N ASP A 400 3.97 26.83 2.88
CA ASP A 400 4.67 26.13 3.95
C ASP A 400 4.80 24.63 3.64
N ARG A 401 5.35 23.88 4.60
CA ARG A 401 5.58 22.44 4.47
C ARG A 401 4.30 21.61 4.40
N TYR A 402 3.22 22.11 4.99
CA TYR A 402 1.94 21.41 5.06
C TYR A 402 1.23 21.52 3.71
N GLU A 403 1.15 22.73 3.14
CA GLU A 403 0.65 22.94 1.79
C GLU A 403 1.56 22.29 0.74
N THR A 404 2.89 22.24 0.96
CA THR A 404 3.80 21.50 0.08
C THR A 404 3.49 20.00 0.09
N SER A 405 3.23 19.40 1.26
CA SER A 405 2.86 17.97 1.34
C SER A 405 1.57 17.63 0.60
N VAL A 406 0.55 18.50 0.71
CA VAL A 406 -0.70 18.38 -0.04
C VAL A 406 -0.46 18.54 -1.55
N ASN A 407 0.30 19.56 -1.96
CA ASN A 407 0.59 19.80 -3.38
C ASN A 407 1.38 18.65 -4.02
N ILE A 408 2.26 17.98 -3.26
CA ILE A 408 2.94 16.75 -3.71
C ILE A 408 1.91 15.67 -4.00
N ALA A 409 1.04 15.37 -3.03
CA ALA A 409 0.03 14.33 -3.20
C ALA A 409 -0.92 14.64 -4.37
N THR A 410 -1.43 15.87 -4.48
CA THR A 410 -2.38 16.26 -5.52
C THR A 410 -1.75 16.33 -6.91
N GLN A 411 -0.59 16.97 -7.09
CA GLN A 411 0.00 17.18 -8.42
C GLN A 411 0.66 15.91 -8.99
N LEU A 412 0.99 14.96 -8.13
CA LEU A 412 1.49 13.64 -8.53
C LEU A 412 0.39 12.58 -8.52
N GLU A 413 -0.86 13.00 -8.31
CA GLU A 413 -2.05 12.15 -8.35
C GLU A 413 -1.95 10.92 -7.43
N MET A 414 -1.31 11.09 -6.26
CA MET A 414 -1.24 10.04 -5.24
C MET A 414 -2.64 9.79 -4.65
N PRO A 415 -3.01 8.54 -4.35
CA PRO A 415 -4.29 8.22 -3.70
C PRO A 415 -4.47 8.96 -2.38
N GLY A 416 -5.64 9.58 -2.18
CA GLY A 416 -5.94 10.36 -0.97
C GLY A 416 -6.96 9.72 -0.04
N ASP A 417 -7.52 8.55 -0.39
CA ASP A 417 -8.55 7.87 0.41
C ASP A 417 -7.98 7.32 1.73
N ILE A 418 -6.72 6.87 1.69
CA ILE A 418 -5.91 6.42 2.83
C ILE A 418 -4.61 7.21 2.81
N ILE A 419 -4.25 7.82 3.95
CA ILE A 419 -3.04 8.63 4.04
C ILE A 419 -2.18 8.27 5.23
N THR A 420 -0.87 8.43 5.07
CA THR A 420 0.06 8.43 6.19
C THR A 420 0.22 9.87 6.70
N VAL A 421 0.05 10.08 8.00
CA VAL A 421 0.19 11.39 8.66
C VAL A 421 1.43 11.41 9.55
N ALA A 422 2.22 12.47 9.46
CA ALA A 422 3.37 12.66 10.34
C ALA A 422 3.55 14.14 10.73
N THR A 423 4.30 14.40 11.79
CA THR A 423 4.62 15.78 12.18
C THR A 423 5.49 16.46 11.13
N GLY A 424 5.13 17.68 10.72
CA GLY A 424 6.00 18.50 9.90
C GLY A 424 7.16 19.11 10.67
N GLN A 425 7.17 19.07 12.00
CA GLN A 425 8.14 19.80 12.84
C GLN A 425 9.48 19.07 13.03
N ASN A 426 9.53 17.77 12.74
CA ASN A 426 10.72 16.93 12.85
C ASN A 426 10.75 15.92 11.69
N PHE A 427 11.85 15.19 11.49
CA PHE A 427 12.03 14.35 10.30
C PHE A 427 11.92 12.85 10.56
N ALA A 428 12.24 12.38 11.77
CA ALA A 428 12.52 10.96 12.00
C ALA A 428 11.33 10.04 11.66
N ASP A 429 10.13 10.40 12.10
CA ASP A 429 8.95 9.54 11.96
C ASP A 429 8.51 9.44 10.49
N ALA A 430 8.34 10.58 9.80
CA ALA A 430 8.03 10.62 8.37
C ALA A 430 9.10 9.92 7.51
N LEU A 431 10.38 10.08 7.85
CA LEU A 431 11.47 9.52 7.08
C LEU A 431 11.53 8.00 7.18
N THR A 432 11.39 7.46 8.38
CA THR A 432 11.40 6.01 8.60
C THR A 432 10.11 5.36 8.09
N GLY A 433 8.98 6.06 8.19
CA GLY A 433 7.71 5.63 7.62
C GLY A 433 7.58 5.83 6.11
N SER A 434 8.49 6.55 5.45
CA SER A 434 8.40 6.77 4.01
C SER A 434 8.43 5.49 3.18
N VAL A 435 9.18 4.48 3.64
CA VAL A 435 9.24 3.17 2.98
C VAL A 435 7.95 2.38 3.24
N LEU A 436 7.37 2.50 4.44
CA LEU A 436 6.07 1.89 4.75
C LEU A 436 4.96 2.51 3.88
N ALA A 437 4.88 3.84 3.84
CA ALA A 437 3.94 4.55 2.99
C ALA A 437 4.14 4.19 1.50
N ALA A 438 5.40 4.03 1.06
CA ALA A 438 5.70 3.59 -0.30
C ALA A 438 5.18 2.16 -0.61
N LYS A 439 5.17 1.23 0.36
CA LYS A 439 4.61 -0.11 0.18
C LYS A 439 3.12 -0.07 -0.15
N TYR A 440 2.41 0.90 0.44
CA TYR A 440 0.97 1.09 0.23
C TYR A 440 0.64 2.13 -0.84
N TYR A 441 1.66 2.75 -1.45
CA TYR A 441 1.53 3.88 -2.37
C TYR A 441 0.76 5.07 -1.76
N GLU A 442 0.93 5.28 -0.45
CA GLU A 442 0.28 6.34 0.31
C GLU A 442 1.10 7.64 0.31
N PRO A 443 0.43 8.81 0.23
CA PRO A 443 1.10 10.07 0.48
C PRO A 443 1.42 10.21 1.98
N ILE A 444 2.55 10.84 2.27
CA ILE A 444 2.82 11.37 3.61
C ILE A 444 2.35 12.82 3.67
N ILE A 445 1.26 13.06 4.41
CA ILE A 445 0.71 14.38 4.67
C ILE A 445 1.22 14.89 6.02
N LEU A 446 1.74 16.12 6.03
CA LEU A 446 2.35 16.69 7.24
C LEU A 446 1.33 17.50 8.04
N VAL A 447 1.35 17.36 9.38
CA VAL A 447 0.53 18.13 10.31
C VAL A 447 1.37 18.88 11.34
N GLU A 448 0.79 19.90 11.99
CA GLU A 448 1.37 20.48 13.18
C GLU A 448 1.15 19.54 14.39
N LYS A 449 1.96 19.69 15.43
CA LYS A 449 1.82 18.86 16.64
C LYS A 449 0.40 18.91 17.24
N ASN A 450 -0.23 20.09 17.26
CA ASN A 450 -1.48 20.37 17.99
C ASN A 450 -2.63 20.86 17.10
N LYS A 451 -2.49 20.77 15.76
CA LYS A 451 -3.47 21.29 14.80
C LYS A 451 -3.35 20.56 13.46
N VAL A 452 -4.48 20.21 12.85
CA VAL A 452 -4.52 19.89 11.41
C VAL A 452 -4.54 21.20 10.60
N PRO A 453 -3.52 21.50 9.78
CA PRO A 453 -3.48 22.74 8.99
C PRO A 453 -4.64 22.81 7.99
N ASP A 454 -5.11 24.03 7.69
CA ASP A 454 -6.24 24.27 6.75
C ASP A 454 -6.07 23.60 5.37
N PRO A 455 -4.89 23.64 4.70
CA PRO A 455 -4.72 22.93 3.43
C PRO A 455 -4.87 21.41 3.58
N VAL A 456 -4.48 20.84 4.72
CA VAL A 456 -4.60 19.40 5.00
C VAL A 456 -6.07 19.03 5.23
N ARG A 457 -6.81 19.82 6.02
CA ARG A 457 -8.26 19.61 6.21
C ARG A 457 -9.02 19.65 4.89
N LYS A 458 -8.68 20.61 4.04
CA LYS A 458 -9.29 20.70 2.71
C LYS A 458 -8.96 19.45 1.87
N TYR A 459 -7.70 19.03 1.84
CA TYR A 459 -7.28 17.83 1.11
C TYR A 459 -8.03 16.57 1.58
N ILE A 460 -8.14 16.38 2.90
CA ILE A 460 -8.88 15.26 3.51
C ILE A 460 -10.34 15.27 3.04
N SER A 461 -11.01 16.41 3.16
CA SER A 461 -12.42 16.55 2.76
C SER A 461 -12.63 16.37 1.25
N ASP A 462 -11.75 16.96 0.41
CA ASP A 462 -11.85 16.86 -1.05
C ASP A 462 -11.65 15.42 -1.54
N ASN A 463 -10.79 14.63 -0.90
CA ASN A 463 -10.56 13.23 -1.24
C ASN A 463 -11.55 12.29 -0.53
N GLY A 464 -12.26 12.78 0.50
CA GLY A 464 -13.01 11.95 1.44
C GLY A 464 -12.15 10.85 2.05
N THR A 465 -10.96 11.25 2.52
CA THR A 465 -10.05 10.37 3.28
C THR A 465 -10.80 9.78 4.46
N TRP A 466 -10.72 8.46 4.61
CA TRP A 466 -11.47 7.74 5.66
C TRP A 466 -10.56 6.89 6.53
N TYR A 467 -9.25 6.81 6.23
CA TYR A 467 -8.28 6.10 7.07
C TYR A 467 -6.93 6.83 7.14
N TYR A 468 -6.33 6.81 8.33
CA TYR A 468 -5.14 7.56 8.68
C TYR A 468 -4.10 6.67 9.38
N THR A 469 -2.93 6.50 8.78
CA THR A 469 -1.77 5.92 9.47
C THR A 469 -0.95 7.04 10.11
N VAL A 470 -1.04 7.23 11.43
CA VAL A 470 -0.31 8.29 12.15
C VAL A 470 1.04 7.79 12.64
N LEU A 471 2.11 8.45 12.22
CA LEU A 471 3.48 8.15 12.62
C LEU A 471 3.96 9.07 13.74
N GLY A 472 4.46 8.46 14.80
CA GLY A 472 5.02 9.15 15.96
C GLY A 472 4.02 9.30 17.12
N GLY A 473 4.56 9.44 18.33
CA GLY A 473 3.76 9.54 19.55
C GLY A 473 3.11 10.91 19.72
N GLU A 474 2.37 11.09 20.82
CA GLU A 474 1.67 12.36 21.14
C GLU A 474 2.58 13.60 21.21
N GLY A 475 3.88 13.38 21.48
CA GLY A 475 4.88 14.44 21.43
C GLY A 475 5.09 15.04 20.03
N ALA A 476 4.82 14.26 18.98
CA ALA A 476 4.96 14.60 17.57
C ALA A 476 3.62 14.98 16.93
N VAL A 477 2.59 14.17 17.16
CA VAL A 477 1.20 14.38 16.71
C VAL A 477 0.28 14.12 17.90
N SER A 478 -0.22 15.18 18.54
CA SER A 478 -1.01 15.08 19.78
C SER A 478 -2.31 14.29 19.59
N GLN A 479 -2.87 13.82 20.70
CA GLN A 479 -4.16 13.12 20.67
C GLN A 479 -5.28 14.00 20.11
N LYS A 480 -5.25 15.31 20.40
CA LYS A 480 -6.16 16.30 19.80
C LYS A 480 -6.16 16.27 18.27
N VAL A 481 -4.98 16.10 17.66
CA VAL A 481 -4.89 16.02 16.19
C VAL A 481 -5.49 14.73 15.68
N VAL A 482 -5.31 13.61 16.40
CA VAL A 482 -5.94 12.33 16.06
C VAL A 482 -7.46 12.40 16.16
N GLU A 483 -7.99 13.00 17.22
CA GLU A 483 -9.43 13.25 17.38
C GLU A 483 -9.96 14.17 16.26
N GLU A 484 -9.19 15.20 15.87
CA GLU A 484 -9.55 16.07 14.74
C GLU A 484 -9.55 15.33 13.41
N LEU A 485 -8.59 14.43 13.15
CA LEU A 485 -8.56 13.61 11.94
C LEU A 485 -9.72 12.62 11.89
N SER A 486 -10.03 11.98 13.02
CA SER A 486 -11.10 10.99 13.10
C SER A 486 -12.49 11.58 12.80
N GLY A 487 -12.71 12.86 13.14
CA GLY A 487 -13.95 13.58 12.87
C GLY A 487 -14.00 14.37 11.55
N LEU A 488 -12.97 14.26 10.69
CA LEU A 488 -12.93 14.84 9.34
C LEU A 488 -13.22 13.76 8.30
#